data_AF-A0A831JZA1-F1
#
_entry.id   AF-A0A831JZA1-F1
#
_cell.length_a   1.000
_cell.length_b   1.000
_cell.length_c   1.000
_cell.angle_alpha   90.00
_cell.angle_beta   90.00
_cell.angle_gamma   90.00
#
_symmetry.space_group_name_H-M   'P 1'
#
loop_
_entity.id
_entity.type
_entity.pdbx_description
1 polymer ?
#
loop_
_entity_poly.entity_id
_entity_poly.type
_entity_poly.pdbx_seq_one_letter_code
_entity_poly.pdbx_strand_id
1 'polypeptide(L)'
;MKYIAMKIASGKRGGFKAIYYVDGIPKITRIENKAEINIVSDYRDSENRYEIVLEGFIRPPFAGNYVFIVDAKGDVVLLLEGKQIQLNKQKHLLVSHPIFLTDTGLYRLKLRYLSKGPILKLKLSWLRDDGVLETLNSNYSSIPSSSSIIFRGVKDNCMVI
;
A
#
# COMPACT_ATOMS: atom_id res chain seq x y z
N MET A 1 -5.38 24.66 -12.17
CA MET A 1 -5.60 23.41 -12.92
C MET A 1 -6.44 22.49 -12.06
N LYS A 2 -7.62 22.07 -12.53
CA LYS A 2 -8.42 21.02 -11.89
C LYS A 2 -8.05 19.69 -12.58
N TYR A 3 -7.85 18.65 -11.80
CA TYR A 3 -7.55 17.31 -12.31
C TYR A 3 -8.79 16.43 -12.10
N ILE A 4 -9.30 15.83 -13.17
CA ILE A 4 -10.46 14.95 -13.11
C ILE A 4 -9.96 13.50 -13.13
N ALA A 5 -10.10 12.81 -12.00
CA ALA A 5 -9.97 11.35 -11.97
C ALA A 5 -11.30 10.75 -12.43
N MET A 6 -11.39 10.29 -13.67
CA MET A 6 -12.55 9.56 -14.17
C MET A 6 -12.47 8.11 -13.66
N LYS A 7 -13.56 7.64 -13.05
CA LYS A 7 -13.66 6.29 -12.49
C LYS A 7 -14.72 5.51 -13.24
N ILE A 8 -14.33 4.42 -13.89
CA ILE A 8 -15.23 3.32 -14.23
C ILE A 8 -14.85 2.18 -13.28
N ALA A 9 -15.64 1.94 -12.23
CA ALA A 9 -15.48 0.72 -11.45
C ALA A 9 -16.84 0.18 -11.00
N SER A 10 -17.21 -0.99 -11.49
CA SER A 10 -18.19 -1.86 -10.85
C SER A 10 -17.51 -2.58 -9.68
N GLY A 11 -18.15 -2.55 -8.50
CA GLY A 11 -17.73 -3.30 -7.30
C GLY A 11 -16.53 -2.74 -6.52
N LYS A 12 -16.76 -1.80 -5.59
CA LYS A 12 -15.73 -1.43 -4.58
C LYS A 12 -15.63 -2.55 -3.53
N ARG A 13 -14.52 -3.30 -3.52
CA ARG A 13 -14.05 -3.99 -2.30
C ARG A 13 -12.98 -3.13 -1.65
N GLY A 14 -13.28 -2.62 -0.45
CA GLY A 14 -12.32 -1.85 0.34
C GLY A 14 -11.19 -2.74 0.84
N GLY A 15 -10.02 -2.18 1.08
CA GLY A 15 -8.85 -2.90 1.60
C GLY A 15 -7.71 -3.08 0.59
N PHE A 16 -6.85 -4.04 0.90
CA PHE A 16 -5.66 -4.39 0.14
C PHE A 16 -5.69 -5.86 -0.24
N LYS A 17 -5.13 -6.19 -1.40
CA LYS A 17 -4.86 -7.58 -1.76
C LYS A 17 -3.48 -7.94 -1.22
N ALA A 18 -3.42 -8.97 -0.38
CA ALA A 18 -2.19 -9.55 0.13
C ALA A 18 -1.88 -10.84 -0.62
N ILE A 19 -0.68 -10.96 -1.19
CA ILE A 19 -0.19 -12.16 -1.85
C ILE A 19 1.00 -12.68 -1.06
N TYR A 20 0.92 -13.92 -0.59
CA TYR A 20 1.96 -14.59 0.19
C TYR A 20 2.71 -15.54 -0.73
N TYR A 21 4.03 -15.38 -0.78
CA TYR A 21 4.94 -16.16 -1.59
C TYR A 21 5.84 -17.01 -0.69
N VAL A 22 6.13 -18.22 -1.16
CA VAL A 22 7.16 -19.11 -0.61
C VAL A 22 8.09 -19.45 -1.76
N ASP A 23 9.36 -19.09 -1.62
CA ASP A 23 10.40 -19.24 -2.65
C ASP A 23 10.00 -18.67 -4.02
N GLY A 24 9.37 -17.49 -4.01
CA GLY A 24 8.91 -16.79 -5.21
C GLY A 24 7.63 -17.35 -5.85
N ILE A 25 7.04 -18.42 -5.29
CA ILE A 25 5.78 -19.00 -5.77
C ILE A 25 4.61 -18.47 -4.94
N PRO A 26 3.58 -17.85 -5.54
CA PRO A 26 2.40 -17.39 -4.80
C PRO A 26 1.63 -18.59 -4.26
N LYS A 27 1.40 -18.62 -2.94
CA LYS A 27 0.67 -19.71 -2.25
C LYS A 27 -0.73 -19.29 -1.82
N ILE A 28 -0.86 -18.07 -1.28
CA ILE A 28 -2.11 -17.59 -0.70
C ILE A 28 -2.37 -16.17 -1.19
N THR A 29 -3.62 -15.88 -1.56
CA THR A 29 -4.10 -14.52 -1.79
C THR A 29 -5.24 -14.21 -0.82
N ARG A 30 -5.16 -13.09 -0.11
CA ARG A 30 -6.19 -12.61 0.84
C ARG A 30 -6.57 -11.17 0.56
N ILE A 31 -7.73 -10.79 1.07
CA ILE A 31 -8.17 -9.39 1.14
C ILE A 31 -8.00 -8.95 2.60
N GLU A 32 -7.15 -7.97 2.81
CA GLU A 32 -6.89 -7.38 4.12
C GLU A 32 -7.62 -6.04 4.22
N ASN A 33 -8.48 -5.89 5.23
CA ASN A 33 -9.18 -4.62 5.48
C ASN A 33 -8.24 -3.51 5.97
N LYS A 34 -7.02 -3.88 6.39
CA LYS A 34 -5.96 -2.97 6.85
C LYS A 34 -4.63 -3.39 6.24
N ALA A 35 -3.71 -2.46 6.05
CA ALA A 35 -2.34 -2.77 5.66
C ALA A 35 -1.53 -3.23 6.89
N GLU A 36 -2.01 -4.26 7.57
CA GLU A 36 -1.43 -4.81 8.80
C GLU A 36 -1.54 -6.33 8.78
N ILE A 37 -0.38 -7.00 8.87
CA ILE A 37 -0.22 -8.45 8.90
C ILE A 37 0.61 -8.77 10.12
N ASN A 38 0.01 -9.52 11.03
CA ASN A 38 0.65 -10.03 12.24
C ASN A 38 0.43 -11.54 12.27
N ILE A 39 1.40 -12.29 11.74
CA ILE A 39 1.38 -13.76 11.76
C ILE A 39 2.57 -14.21 12.59
N VAL A 40 2.25 -14.87 13.69
CA VAL A 40 3.20 -15.70 14.42
C VAL A 40 2.98 -17.12 13.88
N SER A 41 3.91 -17.63 13.07
CA SER A 41 3.80 -19.03 12.67
C SER A 41 4.24 -19.90 13.84
N ASP A 42 3.40 -20.85 14.26
CA ASP A 42 3.77 -21.92 15.19
C ASP A 42 4.68 -23.00 14.56
N TYR A 43 5.17 -22.80 13.33
CA TYR A 43 5.54 -23.91 12.46
C TYR A 43 7.03 -24.03 12.12
N ARG A 44 7.49 -25.28 12.22
CA ARG A 44 8.84 -25.85 12.11
C ARG A 44 9.47 -25.78 10.70
N ASP A 45 9.16 -24.75 9.91
CA ASP A 45 9.71 -24.54 8.58
C ASP A 45 10.71 -23.36 8.64
N SER A 46 11.78 -23.57 9.41
CA SER A 46 12.79 -22.57 9.75
C SER A 46 13.66 -22.09 8.58
N GLU A 47 13.41 -22.57 7.36
CA GLU A 47 14.23 -22.28 6.17
C GLU A 47 13.51 -21.41 5.12
N ASN A 48 12.19 -21.19 5.26
CA ASN A 48 11.42 -20.56 4.18
C ASN A 48 11.48 -19.02 4.24
N ARG A 49 12.03 -18.43 3.18
CA ARG A 49 11.95 -16.98 2.92
C ARG A 49 10.54 -16.66 2.45
N TYR A 50 9.79 -15.95 3.28
CA TYR A 50 8.46 -15.47 2.93
C TYR A 50 8.55 -14.08 2.28
N GLU A 51 7.97 -13.94 1.09
CA GLU A 51 7.66 -12.63 0.53
C GLU A 51 6.15 -12.36 0.67
N ILE A 52 5.81 -11.15 1.10
CA ILE A 52 4.44 -10.67 1.10
C ILE A 52 4.35 -9.44 0.21
N VAL A 53 3.37 -9.45 -0.67
CA VAL A 53 3.03 -8.29 -1.50
C VAL A 53 1.65 -7.80 -1.11
N LEU A 54 1.58 -6.60 -0.53
CA LEU A 54 0.35 -5.86 -0.33
C LEU A 54 0.17 -4.88 -1.49
N GLU A 55 -0.94 -4.99 -2.23
CA GLU A 55 -1.26 -4.11 -3.35
C GLU A 55 -2.68 -3.55 -3.24
N GLY A 56 -2.83 -2.28 -3.62
CA GLY A 56 -4.12 -1.60 -3.61
C GLY A 56 -4.02 -0.18 -4.15
N PHE A 57 -5.14 0.53 -4.07
CA PHE A 57 -5.19 1.97 -4.23
C PHE A 57 -5.50 2.61 -2.89
N ILE A 58 -4.86 3.74 -2.58
CA ILE A 58 -5.18 4.57 -1.44
C ILE A 58 -5.85 5.87 -1.88
N ARG A 59 -6.72 6.42 -1.05
CA ARG A 59 -7.44 7.67 -1.29
C ARG A 59 -7.22 8.60 -0.09
N PRO A 60 -6.32 9.59 -0.17
CA PRO A 60 -6.18 10.56 0.91
C PRO A 60 -7.48 11.35 1.10
N PRO A 61 -7.87 11.67 2.35
CA PRO A 61 -9.07 12.46 2.63
C PRO A 61 -8.98 13.91 2.13
N PHE A 62 -7.78 14.46 2.03
CA PHE A 62 -7.50 15.81 1.57
C PHE A 62 -6.12 15.90 0.90
N ALA A 63 -5.91 16.94 0.10
CA ALA A 63 -4.59 17.25 -0.43
C ALA A 63 -3.66 17.76 0.69
N GLY A 64 -2.42 17.29 0.74
CA GLY A 64 -1.50 17.63 1.82
C GLY A 64 -0.27 16.73 1.85
N ASN A 65 0.58 16.93 2.86
CA ASN A 65 1.73 16.07 3.09
C ASN A 65 1.34 14.82 3.86
N TYR A 66 1.90 13.69 3.44
CA TYR A 66 1.74 12.40 4.10
C TYR A 66 3.11 11.77 4.32
N VAL A 67 3.35 11.29 5.53
CA VAL A 67 4.55 10.52 5.87
C VAL A 67 4.16 9.06 6.03
N PHE A 68 4.70 8.17 5.19
CA PHE A 68 4.47 6.74 5.31
C PHE A 68 5.40 6.14 6.35
N ILE A 69 4.84 5.30 7.21
CA ILE A 69 5.54 4.66 8.32
C ILE A 69 5.30 3.16 8.20
N VAL A 70 6.37 2.39 8.04
CA VAL A 70 6.33 0.93 8.03
C VAL A 70 6.98 0.39 9.30
N ASP A 71 6.23 -0.41 10.05
CA ASP A 71 6.76 -1.26 11.11
C ASP A 71 6.91 -2.67 10.55
N ALA A 72 8.16 -3.10 10.37
CA ALA A 72 8.47 -4.41 9.79
C ALA A 72 9.75 -5.01 10.37
N LYS A 73 9.76 -6.34 10.54
CA LYS A 73 10.96 -7.12 10.88
C LYS A 73 11.51 -7.82 9.64
N GLY A 74 12.05 -7.05 8.69
CA GLY A 74 12.57 -7.56 7.42
C GLY A 74 12.84 -6.45 6.42
N ASP A 75 13.13 -6.83 5.18
CA ASP A 75 13.37 -5.86 4.11
C ASP A 75 12.05 -5.44 3.48
N VAL A 76 11.93 -4.16 3.14
CA VAL A 76 10.71 -3.56 2.63
C VAL A 76 11.00 -2.69 1.42
N VAL A 77 10.15 -2.80 0.41
CA VAL A 77 10.08 -1.85 -0.70
C VAL A 77 8.66 -1.31 -0.79
N LEU A 78 8.51 0.01 -0.59
CA LEU A 78 7.26 0.71 -0.78
C LEU A 78 7.28 1.44 -2.12
N LEU A 79 6.23 1.28 -2.92
CA LEU A 79 6.01 1.99 -4.16
C LEU A 79 4.69 2.76 -4.11
N LEU A 80 4.74 4.02 -4.55
CA LEU A 80 3.59 4.88 -4.77
C LEU A 80 3.59 5.30 -6.25
N GLU A 81 2.49 5.06 -6.96
CA GLU A 81 2.40 5.30 -8.41
C GLU A 81 3.53 4.61 -9.21
N GLY A 82 3.93 3.41 -8.76
CA GLY A 82 5.02 2.66 -9.37
C GLY A 82 6.43 3.22 -9.10
N LYS A 83 6.54 4.36 -8.40
CA LYS A 83 7.82 4.93 -7.98
C LYS A 83 8.17 4.45 -6.58
N GLN A 84 9.39 3.96 -6.40
CA GLN A 84 9.87 3.56 -5.09
C GLN A 84 9.99 4.79 -4.17
N ILE A 85 9.42 4.67 -2.98
CA ILE A 85 9.55 5.66 -1.91
C ILE A 85 10.80 5.34 -1.11
N GLN A 86 11.66 6.33 -0.90
CA GLN A 86 12.80 6.19 0.00
C GLN A 86 12.32 6.18 1.45
N LEU A 87 12.69 5.13 2.17
CA LEU A 87 12.40 4.97 3.59
C LEU A 87 13.71 5.04 4.39
N ASN A 88 13.71 5.84 5.44
CA ASN A 88 14.81 5.98 6.37
C ASN A 88 14.49 5.23 7.66
N LYS A 89 15.47 4.48 8.18
CA LYS A 89 15.30 3.76 9.44
C LYS A 89 15.32 4.73 10.62
N GLN A 90 14.26 4.72 11.41
CA GLN A 90 14.13 5.45 12.68
C GLN A 90 13.75 4.48 13.79
N LYS A 91 14.73 4.11 14.63
CA LYS A 91 14.60 3.02 15.62
C LYS A 91 14.17 1.71 14.94
N HIS A 92 12.95 1.23 15.21
CA HIS A 92 12.36 0.01 14.64
C HIS A 92 11.41 0.29 13.47
N LEU A 93 11.24 1.55 13.07
CA LEU A 93 10.34 1.96 11.99
C LEU A 93 11.14 2.36 10.74
N LEU A 94 10.51 2.21 9.59
CA LEU A 94 10.95 2.74 8.31
C LEU A 94 10.03 3.90 7.94
N VAL A 95 10.58 5.10 7.77
CA VAL A 95 9.80 6.34 7.66
C VAL A 95 10.18 7.07 6.38
N SER A 96 9.19 7.48 5.58
CA SER A 96 9.43 8.28 4.38
C SER A 96 9.70 9.74 4.73
N HIS A 97 10.26 10.50 3.79
CA HIS A 97 10.07 11.95 3.80
C HIS A 97 8.59 12.30 3.55
N PRO A 98 8.13 13.52 3.89
CA PRO A 98 6.80 13.97 3.52
C PRO A 98 6.57 13.89 2.01
N ILE A 99 5.46 13.30 1.60
CA ILE A 99 5.04 13.19 0.20
C ILE A 99 3.74 13.97 0.04
N PHE A 100 3.75 14.95 -0.86
CA PHE A 100 2.56 15.73 -1.17
C PHE A 100 1.61 14.94 -2.08
N LEU A 101 0.42 14.62 -1.57
CA LEU A 101 -0.67 14.06 -2.35
C LEU A 101 -1.59 15.21 -2.79
N THR A 102 -1.71 15.41 -4.10
CA THR A 102 -2.29 16.60 -4.73
C THR A 102 -3.81 16.71 -4.65
N ASP A 103 -4.50 15.59 -4.45
CA ASP A 103 -5.97 15.53 -4.49
C ASP A 103 -6.50 14.33 -3.69
N THR A 104 -7.82 14.21 -3.60
CA THR A 104 -8.51 13.06 -2.99
C THR A 104 -8.71 11.91 -3.98
N GLY A 105 -7.87 11.79 -5.02
CA GLY A 105 -7.90 10.74 -6.01
C GLY A 105 -7.29 9.43 -5.52
N LEU A 106 -7.29 8.41 -6.38
CA LEU A 106 -6.76 7.08 -6.07
C LEU A 106 -5.28 6.96 -6.41
N TYR A 107 -4.43 6.78 -5.41
CA TYR A 107 -3.00 6.55 -5.58
C TYR A 107 -2.68 5.06 -5.56
N ARG A 108 -1.99 4.55 -6.60
CA ARG A 108 -1.56 3.14 -6.61
C ARG A 108 -0.48 2.93 -5.55
N LEU A 109 -0.68 1.95 -4.68
CA LEU A 109 0.25 1.62 -3.60
C LEU A 109 0.63 0.14 -3.69
N LYS A 110 1.93 -0.15 -3.59
CA LYS A 110 2.46 -1.51 -3.48
C LYS A 110 3.53 -1.57 -2.41
N LEU A 111 3.40 -2.51 -1.49
CA LEU A 111 4.35 -2.77 -0.42
C LEU A 111 4.84 -4.22 -0.58
N ARG A 112 6.13 -4.39 -0.81
CA ARG A 112 6.80 -5.69 -0.80
C ARG A 112 7.54 -5.84 0.51
N TYR A 113 7.37 -6.97 1.16
CA TYR A 113 8.04 -7.32 2.41
C TYR A 113 8.72 -8.67 2.24
N LEU A 114 10.01 -8.74 2.55
CA LEU A 114 10.77 -9.98 2.61
C LEU A 114 11.12 -10.28 4.07
N SER A 115 10.55 -11.36 4.59
CA SER A 115 10.82 -11.81 5.94
C SER A 115 12.23 -12.38 6.07
N LYS A 116 12.85 -12.12 7.23
CA LYS A 116 14.13 -12.70 7.66
C LYS A 116 13.96 -13.75 8.76
N GLY A 117 12.73 -14.17 9.07
CA GLY A 117 12.46 -15.15 10.12
C GLY A 117 11.00 -15.58 10.24
N PRO A 118 10.66 -16.35 11.29
CA PRO A 118 9.34 -16.98 11.46
C PRO A 118 8.24 -16.01 11.89
N ILE A 119 8.59 -14.79 12.32
CA ILE A 119 7.62 -13.78 12.75
C ILE A 119 7.39 -12.80 11.60
N LEU A 120 6.20 -12.86 11.01
CA LEU A 120 5.76 -11.93 9.98
C LEU A 120 5.01 -10.78 10.67
N LYS A 121 5.72 -9.67 10.88
CA LYS A 121 5.13 -8.42 11.35
C LYS A 121 5.31 -7.37 10.25
N LEU A 122 4.20 -6.88 9.71
CA LEU A 122 4.17 -5.84 8.70
C LEU A 122 2.99 -4.92 8.97
N LYS A 123 3.24 -3.65 9.21
CA LYS A 123 2.18 -2.64 9.36
C LYS A 123 2.57 -1.38 8.61
N LEU A 124 1.66 -0.90 7.77
CA LEU A 124 1.81 0.37 7.05
C LEU A 124 0.78 1.37 7.57
N SER A 125 1.32 2.48 8.06
CA SER A 125 0.58 3.64 8.54
C SER A 125 0.96 4.88 7.75
N TRP A 126 0.15 5.91 7.86
CA TRP A 126 0.50 7.26 7.42
C TRP A 126 0.32 8.26 8.55
N LEU A 127 1.20 9.24 8.64
CA LEU A 127 0.94 10.47 9.37
C LEU A 127 0.47 11.51 8.35
N ARG A 128 -0.73 12.01 8.56
CA ARG A 128 -1.36 13.02 7.71
C ARG A 128 -0.92 14.43 8.13
N ASP A 129 -1.10 15.38 7.23
CA ASP A 129 -0.78 16.80 7.45
C ASP A 129 -1.57 17.43 8.62
N ASP A 130 -2.76 16.89 8.93
CA ASP A 130 -3.59 17.28 10.07
C ASP A 130 -3.12 16.67 11.41
N GLY A 131 -1.98 15.97 11.42
CA GLY A 131 -1.38 15.36 12.60
C GLY A 131 -1.94 13.99 12.97
N VAL A 132 -2.91 13.45 12.23
CA VAL A 132 -3.47 12.13 12.53
C VAL A 132 -2.56 11.01 12.02
N LEU A 133 -2.18 10.12 12.94
CA LEU A 133 -1.47 8.88 12.65
C LEU A 133 -2.43 7.71 12.67
N GLU A 134 -2.56 6.98 11.56
CA GLU A 134 -3.42 5.79 11.49
C GLU A 134 -2.87 4.72 10.54
N THR A 135 -3.21 3.46 10.84
CA THR A 135 -3.00 2.35 9.90
C THR A 135 -3.87 2.56 8.67
N LEU A 136 -3.28 2.41 7.47
CA LEU A 136 -4.05 2.42 6.24
C LEU A 136 -5.10 1.30 6.25
N ASN A 137 -6.35 1.66 6.04
CA ASN A 137 -7.50 0.76 6.16
C ASN A 137 -8.49 0.97 5.01
N SER A 138 -9.52 0.12 4.95
CA SER A 138 -10.52 0.08 3.89
C SER A 138 -11.33 1.38 3.70
N ASN A 139 -11.34 2.31 4.67
CA ASN A 139 -11.93 3.63 4.48
C ASN A 139 -11.18 4.46 3.45
N TYR A 140 -9.86 4.23 3.36
CA TYR A 140 -8.96 4.94 2.45
C TYR A 140 -8.38 4.03 1.40
N SER A 141 -8.79 2.77 1.30
CA SER A 141 -8.19 1.85 0.34
C SER A 141 -9.21 1.02 -0.43
N SER A 142 -8.81 0.63 -1.63
CA SER A 142 -9.60 -0.24 -2.48
C SER A 142 -8.72 -1.15 -3.30
N ILE A 143 -9.23 -2.35 -3.58
CA ILE A 143 -8.57 -3.31 -4.46
C ILE A 143 -8.91 -2.95 -5.92
N PRO A 144 -7.95 -3.02 -6.85
CA PRO A 144 -8.24 -2.93 -8.27
C PRO A 144 -9.31 -3.96 -8.66
N SER A 145 -10.41 -3.54 -9.30
CA SER A 145 -11.17 -4.51 -10.11
C SER A 145 -10.34 -4.86 -11.34
N SER A 146 -10.50 -6.07 -11.88
CA SER A 146 -9.82 -6.52 -13.10
C SER A 146 -10.10 -5.64 -14.34
N SER A 147 -10.99 -4.65 -14.22
CA SER A 147 -11.43 -3.75 -15.29
C SER A 147 -11.12 -2.26 -14.99
N SER A 148 -10.26 -1.96 -14.01
CA SER A 148 -9.96 -0.57 -13.63
C SER A 148 -8.73 -0.02 -14.35
N ILE A 149 -8.92 1.04 -15.13
CA ILE A 149 -7.84 1.91 -15.62
C ILE A 149 -8.00 3.27 -14.93
N ILE A 150 -6.91 3.81 -14.36
CA ILE A 150 -6.91 5.12 -13.70
C ILE A 150 -6.00 6.04 -14.50
N PHE A 151 -6.57 7.13 -15.00
CA PHE A 151 -5.83 8.20 -15.64
C PHE A 151 -5.61 9.35 -14.66
N ARG A 152 -4.38 9.86 -14.62
CA ARG A 152 -3.97 11.01 -13.81
C ARG A 152 -3.17 11.98 -14.67
N GLY A 153 -3.34 13.27 -14.42
CA GLY A 153 -2.67 14.32 -15.21
C GLY A 153 -3.30 14.57 -16.59
N VAL A 154 -4.53 14.12 -16.82
CA VAL A 154 -5.28 14.44 -18.04
C VAL A 154 -5.69 15.91 -18.00
N LYS A 155 -5.30 16.67 -19.02
CA LYS A 155 -5.65 18.09 -19.17
C LYS A 155 -7.16 18.23 -19.42
N ASP A 156 -7.75 19.32 -18.91
CA ASP A 156 -9.14 19.68 -19.25
C ASP A 156 -9.34 19.64 -20.78
N ASN A 157 -10.44 19.03 -21.24
CA ASN A 157 -10.83 18.76 -22.64
C ASN A 157 -10.14 17.59 -23.36
N CYS A 158 -9.38 16.73 -22.68
CA CYS A 158 -8.93 15.47 -23.28
C CYS A 158 -10.02 14.40 -23.17
N MET A 159 -10.43 13.86 -24.32
CA MET A 159 -11.27 12.67 -24.41
C MET A 159 -10.36 11.44 -24.30
N VAL A 160 -10.60 10.60 -23.30
CA VAL A 160 -9.96 9.28 -23.22
C VAL A 160 -10.86 8.34 -24.02
N ILE A 161 -10.42 7.97 -25.23
CA ILE A 161 -11.10 7.02 -26.12
C ILE A 161 -10.48 5.64 -25.91
#